data_AF-A0A530QV44-F1
#
_entry.id   AF-A0A530QV44-F1
#
_cell.length_a   1.000
_cell.length_b   1.000
_cell.length_c   1.000
_cell.angle_alpha   90.00
_cell.angle_beta   90.00
_cell.angle_gamma   90.00
#
_symmetry.space_group_name_H-M   'P 1'
#
loop_
_entity.id
_entity.type
_entity.pdbx_description
1 polymer ?
#
loop_
_entity_poly.entity_id
_entity_poly.type
_entity_poly.pdbx_seq_one_letter_code
_entity_poly.pdbx_strand_id
1 'polypeptide(L)'
;MSSNPFKPTRRQVLAGTTALAAAGLAGLRPSFSASVDWKRFAGTTLDVNLVKSPRSDTILKYIAEFEELTGIKVNAEATPEQQQRQKTVIELSSGKPSFDVVHLSYHVQKRQFEKGGWLADISGYLADPTLTDPGLVESDFAEAGMLFAKDSQGVLRSLPFSVDYWIVYWNKELFEAKGLKYPESFDQLVAAAEALTDPSTNTFGFVARGLKNANTPVWTSLMLGYDMTPLDDKG
;
A
#
# COMPACT_ATOMS: atom_id res chain seq x y z
N MET A 1 36.93 -46.31 34.67
CA MET A 1 37.83 -45.34 34.02
C MET A 1 37.96 -45.78 32.55
N SER A 2 37.03 -45.45 31.65
CA SER A 2 36.79 -44.17 30.95
C SER A 2 37.98 -43.70 30.11
N SER A 3 37.94 -43.95 28.80
CA SER A 3 38.45 -43.02 27.78
C SER A 3 37.63 -43.18 26.49
N ASN A 4 37.05 -42.08 26.01
CA ASN A 4 36.31 -42.01 24.75
C ASN A 4 37.11 -41.11 23.77
N PRO A 5 37.35 -41.49 22.50
CA PRO A 5 38.43 -40.91 21.67
C PRO A 5 38.04 -39.71 20.79
N PHE A 6 36.89 -39.06 21.01
CA PHE A 6 36.46 -37.93 20.17
C PHE A 6 36.44 -36.60 20.93
N LYS A 7 37.56 -35.87 20.88
CA LYS A 7 37.59 -34.43 21.17
C LYS A 7 37.85 -33.69 19.85
N PRO A 8 36.86 -33.03 19.24
CA PRO A 8 37.08 -32.27 18.02
C PRO A 8 38.06 -31.12 18.29
N THR A 9 38.99 -30.91 17.37
CA THR A 9 39.99 -29.84 17.52
C THR A 9 39.39 -28.49 17.14
N ARG A 10 39.91 -27.38 17.71
CA ARG A 10 39.46 -26.00 17.42
C ARG A 10 39.38 -25.68 15.92
N ARG A 11 40.18 -26.37 15.08
CA ARG A 11 40.21 -26.21 13.63
C ARG A 11 39.00 -26.82 12.91
N GLN A 12 38.39 -27.86 13.45
CA GLN A 12 37.17 -28.49 12.91
C GLN A 12 35.92 -27.66 13.25
N VAL A 13 35.92 -26.94 14.37
CA VAL A 13 34.82 -26.01 14.74
C VAL A 13 34.81 -24.75 13.85
N LEU A 14 35.98 -24.27 13.42
CA LEU A 14 36.06 -23.13 12.49
C LEU A 14 35.72 -23.49 11.03
N ALA A 15 35.94 -24.74 10.61
CA ALA A 15 35.58 -25.15 9.24
C ALA A 15 34.06 -25.36 9.06
N GLY A 16 33.32 -25.64 10.14
CA GLY A 16 31.86 -25.80 10.12
C GLY A 16 31.06 -24.49 10.14
N THR A 17 31.70 -23.36 10.48
CA THR A 17 31.03 -22.05 10.61
C THR A 17 31.08 -21.21 9.33
N THR A 18 31.97 -21.52 8.39
CA THR A 18 32.09 -20.78 7.12
C THR A 18 31.16 -21.29 6.01
N ALA A 19 30.57 -22.49 6.14
CA ALA A 19 29.69 -23.05 5.10
C ALA A 19 28.22 -22.57 5.18
N LEU A 20 27.79 -22.01 6.32
CA LEU A 20 26.44 -21.41 6.46
C LEU A 20 26.40 -19.91 6.14
N ALA A 21 27.55 -19.27 5.96
CA ALA A 21 27.64 -17.84 5.62
C ALA A 21 27.54 -17.56 4.10
N ALA A 22 27.67 -18.58 3.25
CA ALA A 22 27.72 -18.40 1.78
C ALA A 22 26.36 -18.59 1.07
N ALA A 23 25.33 -19.10 1.75
CA ALA A 23 23.98 -19.22 1.18
C ALA A 23 23.12 -17.95 1.33
N GLY A 24 23.65 -16.89 1.98
CA GLY A 24 22.97 -15.61 2.16
C GLY A 24 23.22 -14.58 1.04
N LEU A 25 24.01 -14.92 0.02
CA LEU A 25 24.54 -13.96 -0.96
C LEU A 25 23.72 -13.82 -2.26
N ALA A 26 22.52 -14.41 -2.37
CA ALA A 26 21.73 -14.33 -3.62
C ALA A 26 20.20 -14.29 -3.44
N GLY A 27 19.69 -13.74 -2.34
CA GLY A 27 18.25 -13.51 -2.19
C GLY A 27 17.94 -12.89 -0.84
N LEU A 28 17.53 -11.61 -0.85
CA LEU A 28 17.03 -10.85 0.28
C LEU A 28 15.96 -11.66 1.03
N ARG A 29 16.33 -12.38 2.09
CA ARG A 29 15.38 -12.77 3.12
C ARG A 29 15.23 -11.58 4.04
N PRO A 30 14.01 -11.12 4.35
CA PRO A 30 13.84 -10.14 5.41
C PRO A 30 14.47 -10.74 6.67
N SER A 31 15.37 -10.00 7.30
CA SER A 31 16.01 -10.39 8.54
C SER A 31 14.97 -10.25 9.65
N PHE A 32 14.02 -11.17 9.73
CA PHE A 32 13.09 -11.21 10.83
C PHE A 32 13.86 -11.61 12.10
N SER A 33 13.82 -10.75 13.12
CA SER A 33 14.21 -11.07 14.48
C SER A 33 13.57 -12.39 14.89
N ALA A 34 14.38 -13.29 15.46
CA ALA A 34 14.01 -14.67 15.79
C ALA A 34 12.95 -14.81 16.90
N SER A 35 12.21 -13.75 17.24
CA SER A 35 11.23 -13.68 18.34
C SER A 35 9.76 -13.82 17.92
N VAL A 36 9.40 -13.59 16.65
CA VAL A 36 8.01 -13.75 16.18
C VAL A 36 7.76 -15.21 15.82
N ASP A 37 6.77 -15.84 16.46
CA ASP A 37 6.26 -17.15 16.05
C ASP A 37 5.30 -16.98 14.87
N TRP A 38 5.85 -17.01 13.66
CA TRP A 38 5.10 -16.85 12.41
C TRP A 38 3.97 -17.86 12.23
N LYS A 39 4.05 -19.04 12.88
CA LYS A 39 3.05 -20.11 12.77
C LYS A 39 2.07 -20.15 13.94
N ARG A 40 2.09 -19.16 14.83
CA ARG A 40 1.21 -19.06 16.00
C ARG A 40 -0.29 -19.22 15.68
N PHE A 41 -0.71 -18.77 14.50
CA PHE A 41 -2.09 -18.83 14.03
C PHE A 41 -2.28 -19.81 12.86
N ALA A 42 -1.38 -20.78 12.68
CA ALA A 42 -1.52 -21.77 11.63
C ALA A 42 -2.86 -22.53 11.71
N GLY A 43 -3.51 -22.72 10.57
CA GLY A 43 -4.82 -23.37 10.47
C GLY A 43 -6.01 -22.41 10.46
N THR A 44 -5.81 -21.11 10.65
CA THR A 44 -6.88 -20.11 10.43
C THR A 44 -7.02 -19.76 8.94
N THR A 45 -8.18 -19.20 8.59
CA THR A 45 -8.45 -18.64 7.26
C THR A 45 -8.77 -17.15 7.41
N LEU A 46 -8.29 -16.33 6.48
CA LEU A 46 -8.61 -14.92 6.36
C LEU A 46 -9.32 -14.67 5.03
N ASP A 47 -10.45 -14.00 5.07
CA ASP A 47 -11.14 -13.50 3.89
C ASP A 47 -10.72 -12.03 3.63
N VAL A 48 -10.23 -11.75 2.42
CA VAL A 48 -9.58 -10.48 2.06
C VAL A 48 -10.27 -9.84 0.85
N ASN A 49 -10.80 -8.65 1.05
CA ASN A 49 -11.49 -7.88 0.02
C ASN A 49 -10.58 -6.76 -0.52
N LEU A 50 -10.06 -6.94 -1.74
CA LEU A 50 -9.13 -6.02 -2.40
C LEU A 50 -9.82 -5.21 -3.51
N VAL A 51 -9.31 -4.00 -3.75
CA VAL A 51 -9.62 -3.23 -4.96
C VAL A 51 -8.73 -3.69 -6.11
N LYS A 52 -9.33 -4.07 -7.24
CA LYS A 52 -8.62 -4.49 -8.46
C LYS A 52 -7.67 -3.41 -8.96
N SER A 53 -6.38 -3.72 -8.95
CA SER A 53 -5.28 -2.85 -9.37
C SER A 53 -3.98 -3.65 -9.53
N PRO A 54 -2.92 -3.11 -10.18
CA PRO A 54 -1.60 -3.76 -10.22
C PRO A 54 -1.04 -4.07 -8.82
N ARG A 55 -1.45 -3.29 -7.82
CA ARG A 55 -1.09 -3.50 -6.43
C ARG A 55 -1.77 -4.73 -5.82
N SER A 56 -3.07 -4.94 -6.07
CA SER A 56 -3.76 -6.17 -5.64
C SER A 56 -3.21 -7.39 -6.38
N ASP A 57 -2.83 -7.24 -7.65
CA ASP A 57 -2.22 -8.33 -8.42
C ASP A 57 -0.90 -8.78 -7.79
N THR A 58 -0.14 -7.83 -7.22
CA THR A 58 1.09 -8.13 -6.47
C THR A 58 0.77 -8.92 -5.20
N ILE A 59 -0.23 -8.50 -4.40
CA ILE A 59 -0.64 -9.25 -3.20
C ILE A 59 -1.05 -10.67 -3.59
N LEU A 60 -1.95 -10.82 -4.56
CA LEU A 60 -2.45 -12.11 -5.02
C LEU A 60 -1.32 -13.05 -5.47
N LYS A 61 -0.30 -12.51 -6.15
CA LYS A 61 0.88 -13.28 -6.58
C LYS A 61 1.67 -13.88 -5.42
N TYR A 62 1.77 -13.18 -4.28
CA TYR A 62 2.61 -13.58 -3.14
C TYR A 62 1.82 -14.18 -1.96
N ILE A 63 0.50 -14.38 -2.08
CA ILE A 63 -0.30 -15.04 -1.03
C ILE A 63 0.30 -16.40 -0.65
N ALA A 64 0.72 -17.22 -1.63
CA ALA A 64 1.27 -18.54 -1.35
C ALA A 64 2.51 -18.51 -0.42
N GLU A 65 3.35 -17.47 -0.54
CA GLU A 65 4.51 -17.28 0.33
C GLU A 65 4.08 -16.94 1.77
N PHE A 66 3.07 -16.08 1.92
CA PHE A 66 2.46 -15.79 3.22
C PHE A 66 1.85 -17.04 3.86
N GLU A 67 1.12 -17.86 3.08
CA GLU A 67 0.52 -19.10 3.59
C GLU A 67 1.59 -20.12 4.00
N GLU A 68 2.67 -20.26 3.24
CA GLU A 68 3.78 -21.17 3.59
C GLU A 68 4.49 -20.73 4.88
N LEU A 69 4.73 -19.42 5.02
CA LEU A 69 5.40 -18.83 6.17
C LEU A 69 4.56 -18.99 7.45
N THR A 70 3.26 -18.73 7.37
CA THR A 70 2.40 -18.58 8.55
C THR A 70 1.49 -19.77 8.83
N GLY A 71 1.22 -20.60 7.83
CA GLY A 71 0.19 -21.64 7.90
C GLY A 71 -1.24 -21.09 7.91
N ILE A 72 -1.44 -19.80 7.71
CA ILE A 72 -2.76 -19.16 7.55
C ILE A 72 -3.20 -19.32 6.09
N LYS A 73 -4.48 -19.62 5.86
CA LYS A 73 -5.09 -19.61 4.53
C LYS A 73 -5.68 -18.26 4.19
N VAL A 74 -5.52 -17.81 2.95
CA VAL A 74 -6.01 -16.50 2.51
C VAL A 74 -6.93 -16.64 1.31
N ASN A 75 -8.20 -16.31 1.51
CA ASN A 75 -9.19 -16.18 0.47
C ASN A 75 -9.26 -14.71 0.04
N ALA A 76 -8.52 -14.34 -0.99
CA ALA A 76 -8.52 -12.96 -1.49
C ALA A 76 -9.29 -12.81 -2.80
N GLU A 77 -10.13 -11.78 -2.89
CA GLU A 77 -10.74 -11.34 -4.15
C GLU A 77 -10.35 -9.91 -4.49
N ALA A 78 -10.21 -9.62 -5.79
CA ALA A 78 -9.94 -8.28 -6.30
C ALA A 78 -11.13 -7.78 -7.13
N THR A 79 -11.95 -6.91 -6.54
CA THR A 79 -13.20 -6.42 -7.13
C THR A 79 -12.97 -5.04 -7.78
N PRO A 80 -13.62 -4.74 -8.93
CA PRO A 80 -13.58 -3.40 -9.53
C PRO A 80 -14.00 -2.31 -8.53
N GLU A 81 -13.24 -1.22 -8.52
CA GLU A 81 -13.28 -0.15 -7.51
C GLU A 81 -14.69 0.32 -7.11
N GLN A 82 -15.57 0.62 -8.08
CA GLN A 82 -16.92 1.11 -7.79
C GLN A 82 -17.79 0.06 -7.10
N GLN A 83 -17.67 -1.21 -7.50
CA GLN A 83 -18.43 -2.31 -6.91
C GLN A 83 -17.90 -2.64 -5.52
N GLN A 84 -16.57 -2.68 -5.38
CA GLN A 84 -15.89 -2.98 -4.12
C GLN A 84 -16.31 -2.01 -3.00
N ARG A 85 -16.32 -0.70 -3.30
CA ARG A 85 -16.69 0.32 -2.31
C ARG A 85 -18.14 0.21 -1.86
N GLN A 86 -19.06 -0.03 -2.80
CA GLN A 86 -20.48 -0.19 -2.47
C GLN A 86 -20.71 -1.44 -1.61
N LYS A 87 -20.15 -2.59 -2.01
CA LYS A 87 -20.23 -3.85 -1.26
C LYS A 87 -19.69 -3.68 0.17
N THR A 88 -18.49 -3.11 0.30
CA THR A 88 -17.82 -2.89 1.58
C THR A 88 -18.66 -2.06 2.55
N VAL A 89 -19.22 -0.95 2.08
CA VAL A 89 -20.06 -0.08 2.91
C VAL A 89 -21.31 -0.81 3.38
N ILE A 90 -22.01 -1.53 2.49
CA ILE A 90 -23.22 -2.29 2.83
C ILE A 90 -22.91 -3.34 3.90
N GLU A 91 -21.85 -4.11 3.71
CA GLU A 91 -21.47 -5.20 4.59
C GLU A 91 -21.03 -4.71 5.97
N LEU A 92 -20.21 -3.67 6.05
CA LEU A 92 -19.81 -3.07 7.33
C LEU A 92 -21.00 -2.44 8.06
N SER A 93 -21.91 -1.77 7.34
CA SER A 93 -23.16 -1.25 7.92
C SER A 93 -24.06 -2.34 8.48
N SER A 94 -24.01 -3.56 7.94
CA SER A 94 -24.79 -4.70 8.43
C SER A 94 -24.23 -5.30 9.74
N GLY A 95 -22.97 -4.98 10.08
CA GLY A 95 -22.26 -5.53 11.23
C GLY A 95 -21.78 -6.98 11.05
N LYS A 96 -21.88 -7.54 9.84
CA LYS A 96 -21.45 -8.91 9.51
C LYS A 96 -20.75 -8.96 8.16
N PRO A 97 -19.56 -8.33 8.02
CA PRO A 97 -18.81 -8.42 6.77
C PRO A 97 -18.37 -9.85 6.49
N SER A 98 -18.31 -10.19 5.21
CA SER A 98 -17.77 -11.45 4.68
C SER A 98 -16.25 -11.47 4.59
N PHE A 99 -15.57 -10.41 5.04
CA PHE A 99 -14.13 -10.25 5.00
C PHE A 99 -13.59 -9.81 6.35
N ASP A 100 -12.37 -10.25 6.66
CA ASP A 100 -11.59 -9.86 7.84
C ASP A 100 -10.68 -8.67 7.53
N VAL A 101 -10.16 -8.60 6.30
CA VAL A 101 -9.24 -7.56 5.84
C VAL A 101 -9.81 -6.87 4.60
N VAL A 102 -9.76 -5.53 4.59
CA VAL A 102 -10.28 -4.73 3.48
C VAL A 102 -9.30 -3.68 3.00
N HIS A 103 -9.16 -3.56 1.68
CA HIS A 103 -8.44 -2.46 1.05
C HIS A 103 -9.28 -1.18 1.13
N LEU A 104 -8.70 -0.14 1.73
CA LEU A 104 -9.30 1.18 1.89
C LEU A 104 -8.72 2.24 0.96
N SER A 105 -9.61 2.96 0.27
CA SER A 105 -9.25 4.16 -0.50
C SER A 105 -9.50 5.42 0.34
N TYR A 106 -8.53 5.80 1.17
CA TYR A 106 -8.68 6.89 2.15
C TYR A 106 -9.11 8.23 1.54
N HIS A 107 -8.64 8.57 0.33
CA HIS A 107 -9.00 9.82 -0.37
C HIS A 107 -10.51 9.99 -0.65
N VAL A 108 -11.29 8.90 -0.62
CA VAL A 108 -12.75 8.93 -0.80
C VAL A 108 -13.54 8.40 0.41
N GLN A 109 -12.96 7.50 1.21
CA GLN A 109 -13.71 6.75 2.23
C GLN A 109 -13.38 7.11 3.67
N LYS A 110 -12.29 7.86 3.96
CA LYS A 110 -11.79 8.09 5.33
C LYS A 110 -12.89 8.50 6.32
N ARG A 111 -13.54 9.64 6.05
CA ARG A 111 -14.55 10.22 6.94
C ARG A 111 -15.75 9.29 7.14
N GLN A 112 -16.14 8.54 6.12
CA GLN A 112 -17.25 7.59 6.21
C GLN A 112 -16.90 6.44 7.17
N PHE A 113 -15.70 5.87 7.04
CA PHE A 113 -15.25 4.77 7.87
C PHE A 113 -15.03 5.18 9.33
N GLU A 114 -14.48 6.38 9.56
CA GLU A 114 -14.32 6.94 10.90
C GLU A 114 -15.68 7.15 11.59
N LYS A 115 -16.66 7.74 10.89
CA LYS A 115 -18.02 7.90 11.43
C LYS A 115 -18.70 6.56 11.69
N GLY A 116 -18.43 5.55 10.87
CA GLY A 116 -18.98 4.20 11.03
C GLY A 116 -18.33 3.40 12.16
N GLY A 117 -17.13 3.79 12.63
CA GLY A 117 -16.39 3.03 13.64
C GLY A 117 -16.03 1.61 13.18
N TRP A 118 -15.85 1.41 11.88
CA TRP A 118 -15.74 0.07 11.29
C TRP A 118 -14.35 -0.58 11.39
N LEU A 119 -13.32 0.19 11.73
CA LEU A 119 -11.94 -0.29 11.73
C LEU A 119 -11.45 -0.57 13.14
N ALA A 120 -10.81 -1.72 13.31
CA ALA A 120 -10.16 -2.11 14.55
C ALA A 120 -9.04 -1.11 14.92
N ASP A 121 -8.79 -0.97 16.21
CA ASP A 121 -7.54 -0.39 16.69
C ASP A 121 -6.43 -1.42 16.52
N ILE A 122 -5.45 -1.11 15.66
CA ILE A 122 -4.30 -2.00 15.41
C ILE A 122 -3.01 -1.45 16.01
N SER A 123 -3.07 -0.36 16.78
CA SER A 123 -1.90 0.31 17.36
C SER A 123 -1.08 -0.64 18.24
N GLY A 124 -1.77 -1.51 18.99
CA GLY A 124 -1.14 -2.49 19.87
C GLY A 124 -0.34 -3.57 19.14
N TYR A 125 -0.65 -3.87 17.88
CA TYR A 125 0.03 -4.95 17.16
C TYR A 125 1.47 -4.59 16.78
N LEU A 126 1.73 -3.34 16.38
CA LEU A 126 3.09 -2.87 16.10
C LEU A 126 3.96 -2.80 17.38
N ALA A 127 3.34 -2.57 18.53
CA ALA A 127 4.04 -2.48 19.81
C ALA A 127 4.29 -3.86 20.47
N ASP A 128 3.61 -4.92 20.02
CA ASP A 128 3.72 -6.25 20.60
C ASP A 128 4.83 -7.06 19.89
N PRO A 129 5.98 -7.32 20.54
CA PRO A 129 7.10 -8.04 19.94
C PRO A 129 6.81 -9.53 19.69
N THR A 130 5.67 -10.04 20.19
CA THR A 130 5.19 -11.40 19.91
C THR A 130 4.32 -11.49 18.65
N LEU A 131 3.93 -10.35 18.09
CA LEU A 131 3.11 -10.24 16.88
C LEU A 131 3.83 -9.54 15.73
N THR A 132 4.66 -8.54 16.05
CA THR A 132 5.43 -7.76 15.07
C THR A 132 6.91 -7.81 15.38
N ASP A 133 7.73 -7.84 14.34
CA ASP A 133 9.17 -7.71 14.49
C ASP A 133 9.53 -6.37 15.14
N PRO A 134 10.29 -6.32 16.25
CA PRO A 134 10.68 -5.07 16.89
C PRO A 134 11.46 -4.10 15.98
N GLY A 135 12.03 -4.61 14.88
CA GLY A 135 12.70 -3.82 13.86
C GLY A 135 11.75 -3.10 12.89
N LEU A 136 10.47 -3.53 12.80
CA LEU A 136 9.45 -2.81 12.04
C LEU A 136 8.87 -1.70 12.93
N VAL A 137 9.18 -0.46 12.60
CA VAL A 137 8.76 0.72 13.36
C VAL A 137 7.89 1.63 12.50
N GLU A 138 7.08 2.50 13.12
CA GLU A 138 6.21 3.41 12.38
C GLU A 138 6.97 4.32 11.39
N SER A 139 8.23 4.68 11.70
CA SER A 139 9.07 5.50 10.82
C SER A 139 9.53 4.79 9.55
N ASP A 140 9.30 3.47 9.43
CA ASP A 140 9.53 2.74 8.18
C ASP A 140 8.42 3.01 7.15
N PHE A 141 7.30 3.57 7.58
CA PHE A 141 6.21 4.01 6.72
C PHE A 141 6.35 5.50 6.39
N ALA A 142 5.94 5.86 5.17
CA ALA A 142 5.90 7.26 4.78
C ALA A 142 4.97 8.07 5.70
N GLU A 143 5.42 9.23 6.16
CA GLU A 143 4.67 10.11 7.07
C GLU A 143 3.26 10.43 6.55
N ALA A 144 3.14 10.76 5.26
CA ALA A 144 1.86 11.00 4.61
C ALA A 144 0.91 9.80 4.69
N GLY A 145 1.44 8.57 4.58
CA GLY A 145 0.65 7.35 4.73
C GLY A 145 0.17 7.17 6.17
N MET A 146 1.07 7.34 7.14
CA MET A 146 0.75 7.21 8.57
C MET A 146 -0.28 8.26 9.04
N LEU A 147 -0.19 9.49 8.54
CA LEU A 147 -1.17 10.55 8.81
C LEU A 147 -2.60 10.12 8.45
N PHE A 148 -2.79 9.49 7.28
CA PHE A 148 -4.10 9.04 6.84
C PHE A 148 -4.55 7.73 7.51
N ALA A 149 -3.61 6.86 7.86
CA ALA A 149 -3.86 5.59 8.53
C ALA A 149 -4.34 5.76 9.99
N LYS A 150 -4.02 6.90 10.62
CA LYS A 150 -4.49 7.28 11.96
C LYS A 150 -5.81 8.03 11.89
N ASP A 151 -6.71 7.78 12.84
CA ASP A 151 -7.96 8.54 12.98
C ASP A 151 -7.73 9.92 13.65
N SER A 152 -8.80 10.70 13.82
CA SER A 152 -8.72 12.03 14.45
C SER A 152 -8.24 12.01 15.92
N GLN A 153 -8.24 10.85 16.58
CA GLN A 153 -7.71 10.66 17.93
C GLN A 153 -6.27 10.13 17.91
N GLY A 154 -5.68 9.96 16.73
CA GLY A 154 -4.32 9.43 16.56
C GLY A 154 -4.22 7.91 16.60
N VAL A 155 -5.34 7.19 16.66
CA VAL A 155 -5.35 5.72 16.75
C VAL A 155 -5.07 5.13 15.38
N LEU A 156 -4.14 4.16 15.29
CA LEU A 156 -3.82 3.48 14.05
C LEU A 156 -4.96 2.52 13.66
N ARG A 157 -5.62 2.80 12.53
CA ARG A 157 -6.77 2.03 12.03
C ARG A 157 -6.48 1.18 10.81
N SER A 158 -5.31 1.36 10.19
CA SER A 158 -4.87 0.62 9.01
C SER A 158 -3.36 0.68 8.87
N LEU A 159 -2.80 -0.17 8.01
CA LEU A 159 -1.40 -0.06 7.59
C LEU A 159 -1.32 0.64 6.23
N PRO A 160 -0.46 1.66 6.07
CA PRO A 160 -0.24 2.29 4.76
C PRO A 160 0.37 1.29 3.78
N PHE A 161 -0.39 0.95 2.74
CA PHE A 161 0.08 0.06 1.68
C PHE A 161 0.73 0.82 0.52
N SER A 162 0.20 2.00 0.18
CA SER A 162 0.75 2.84 -0.88
C SER A 162 0.27 4.28 -0.73
N VAL A 163 1.09 5.24 -1.16
CA VAL A 163 0.75 6.65 -1.23
C VAL A 163 0.84 7.09 -2.69
N ASP A 164 -0.30 7.51 -3.26
CA ASP A 164 -0.37 8.00 -4.63
C ASP A 164 -0.28 9.53 -4.63
N TYR A 165 0.88 10.06 -5.01
CA TYR A 165 1.03 11.50 -5.23
C TYR A 165 0.36 11.89 -6.55
N TRP A 166 -0.44 12.96 -6.50
CA TRP A 166 -1.02 13.57 -7.69
C TRP A 166 0.06 14.41 -8.37
N ILE A 167 0.65 13.87 -9.43
CA ILE A 167 1.74 14.49 -10.19
C ILE A 167 1.42 14.53 -11.68
N VAL A 168 2.06 15.46 -12.40
CA VAL A 168 1.93 15.58 -13.84
C VAL A 168 2.87 14.58 -14.52
N TYR A 169 2.29 13.71 -15.35
CA TYR A 169 3.02 12.94 -16.34
C TYR A 169 2.92 13.67 -17.69
N TRP A 170 4.03 13.75 -18.42
CA TRP A 170 4.03 14.36 -19.75
C TRP A 170 4.80 13.51 -20.77
N ASN A 171 4.43 13.64 -22.03
CA ASN A 171 5.13 13.00 -23.14
C ASN A 171 6.26 13.92 -23.65
N LYS A 172 7.51 13.56 -23.37
CA LYS A 172 8.68 14.37 -23.74
C LYS A 172 8.82 14.57 -25.25
N GLU A 173 8.51 13.56 -26.05
CA GLU A 173 8.64 13.61 -27.51
C GLU A 173 7.63 14.59 -28.12
N LEU A 174 6.38 14.57 -27.64
CA LEU A 174 5.36 15.53 -28.09
C LEU A 174 5.71 16.97 -27.71
N PHE A 175 6.28 17.17 -26.51
CA PHE A 175 6.75 18.48 -26.08
C PHE A 175 7.91 18.97 -26.94
N GLU A 176 8.93 18.14 -27.16
CA GLU A 176 10.10 18.47 -27.98
C GLU A 176 9.69 18.81 -29.43
N ALA A 177 8.80 18.01 -30.03
CA ALA A 177 8.31 18.23 -31.40
C ALA A 177 7.58 19.58 -31.58
N LYS A 178 7.04 20.16 -30.51
CA LYS A 178 6.38 21.47 -30.50
C LYS A 178 7.22 22.58 -29.88
N GLY A 179 8.47 22.29 -29.48
CA GLY A 179 9.35 23.26 -28.79
C GLY A 179 8.83 23.70 -27.41
N LEU A 180 8.02 22.87 -26.76
CA LEU A 180 7.43 23.15 -25.45
C LEU A 180 8.37 22.72 -24.31
N LYS A 181 8.29 23.43 -23.19
CA LYS A 181 8.97 23.07 -21.93
C LYS A 181 7.97 22.48 -20.94
N TYR A 182 8.47 21.81 -19.90
CA TYR A 182 7.65 21.38 -18.78
C TYR A 182 6.86 22.57 -18.21
N PRO A 183 5.54 22.44 -17.98
CA PRO A 183 4.73 23.52 -17.45
C PRO A 183 4.97 23.69 -15.94
N GLU A 184 5.32 24.91 -15.54
CA GLU A 184 5.57 25.29 -14.14
C GLU A 184 4.36 26.00 -13.49
N SER A 185 3.28 26.21 -14.24
CA SER A 185 2.01 26.76 -13.74
C SER A 185 0.80 26.13 -14.45
N PHE A 186 -0.39 26.30 -13.87
CA PHE A 186 -1.63 25.84 -14.50
C PHE A 186 -1.90 26.54 -15.84
N ASP A 187 -1.60 27.83 -15.96
CA ASP A 187 -1.73 28.55 -17.24
C ASP A 187 -0.79 27.97 -18.31
N GLN A 188 0.45 27.64 -17.93
CA GLN A 188 1.38 26.96 -18.84
C GLN A 188 0.92 25.54 -19.19
N LEU A 189 0.30 24.82 -18.24
CA LEU A 189 -0.26 23.50 -18.48
C LEU A 189 -1.42 23.57 -19.49
N VAL A 190 -2.31 24.55 -19.36
CA VAL A 190 -3.41 24.78 -20.31
C VAL A 190 -2.86 25.14 -21.69
N ALA A 191 -1.92 26.09 -21.77
CA ALA A 191 -1.31 26.50 -23.04
C ALA A 191 -0.58 25.32 -23.74
N ALA A 192 0.14 24.50 -22.97
CA ALA A 192 0.78 23.30 -23.51
C ALA A 192 -0.25 22.29 -24.00
N ALA A 193 -1.33 22.06 -23.26
CA ALA A 193 -2.40 21.15 -23.66
C ALA A 193 -3.11 21.60 -24.95
N GLU A 194 -3.36 22.91 -25.11
CA GLU A 194 -3.91 23.47 -26.33
C GLU A 194 -2.96 23.29 -27.52
N ALA A 195 -1.67 23.61 -27.35
CA ALA A 195 -0.66 23.48 -28.39
C ALA A 195 -0.41 22.03 -28.84
N LEU A 196 -0.62 21.07 -27.94
CA LEU A 196 -0.45 19.63 -28.20
C LEU A 196 -1.69 18.97 -28.78
N THR A 197 -2.88 19.57 -28.64
CA THR A 197 -4.11 18.97 -29.14
C THR A 197 -4.17 19.07 -30.66
N ASP A 198 -4.25 17.91 -31.31
CA ASP A 198 -4.32 17.79 -32.76
C ASP A 198 -5.36 16.73 -33.15
N PRO A 199 -6.58 17.15 -33.51
CA PRO A 199 -7.63 16.23 -33.93
C PRO A 199 -7.28 15.40 -35.17
N SER A 200 -6.39 15.89 -36.04
CA SER A 200 -6.01 15.19 -37.28
C SER A 200 -5.18 13.93 -37.01
N THR A 201 -4.48 13.91 -35.87
CA THR A 201 -3.68 12.77 -35.40
C THR A 201 -4.33 12.07 -34.21
N ASN A 202 -5.53 12.50 -33.81
CA ASN A 202 -6.22 12.04 -32.60
C ASN A 202 -5.36 12.18 -31.33
N THR A 203 -4.56 13.26 -31.27
CA THR A 203 -3.71 13.60 -30.13
C THR A 203 -4.44 14.61 -29.23
N PHE A 204 -4.50 14.34 -27.93
CA PHE A 204 -5.08 15.25 -26.93
C PHE A 204 -3.99 15.72 -25.98
N GLY A 205 -3.86 17.03 -25.78
CA GLY A 205 -2.81 17.60 -24.95
C GLY A 205 -3.04 17.48 -23.44
N PHE A 206 -4.24 17.07 -23.02
CA PHE A 206 -4.57 16.80 -21.62
C PHE A 206 -5.52 15.62 -21.50
N VAL A 207 -5.30 14.80 -20.47
CA VAL A 207 -6.20 13.71 -20.09
C VAL A 207 -6.27 13.61 -18.58
N ALA A 208 -7.48 13.46 -18.06
CA ALA A 208 -7.73 13.21 -16.65
C ALA A 208 -9.00 12.37 -16.46
N ARG A 209 -9.25 11.92 -15.23
CA ARG A 209 -10.44 11.14 -14.89
C ARG A 209 -11.70 12.02 -15.02
N GLY A 210 -12.63 11.62 -15.88
CA GLY A 210 -13.96 12.26 -16.02
C GLY A 210 -15.10 11.56 -15.29
N LEU A 211 -14.89 10.33 -14.80
CA LEU A 211 -15.94 9.53 -14.15
C LEU A 211 -16.39 10.17 -12.83
N LYS A 212 -17.71 10.34 -12.65
CA LYS A 212 -18.35 11.09 -11.54
C LYS A 212 -17.79 10.77 -10.14
N ASN A 213 -17.49 9.50 -9.85
CA ASN A 213 -17.02 9.06 -8.52
C ASN A 213 -15.50 8.87 -8.44
N ALA A 214 -14.75 9.30 -9.46
CA ALA A 214 -13.30 9.15 -9.55
C ALA A 214 -12.59 10.43 -10.03
N ASN A 215 -13.34 11.50 -10.32
CA ASN A 215 -12.82 12.77 -10.78
C ASN A 215 -12.59 13.79 -9.65
N THR A 216 -13.03 13.51 -8.41
CA THR A 216 -12.82 14.41 -7.27
C THR A 216 -11.36 14.82 -7.13
N PRO A 217 -10.36 13.90 -7.13
CA PRO A 217 -8.96 14.29 -7.01
C PRO A 217 -8.48 15.21 -8.15
N VAL A 218 -9.03 15.06 -9.36
CA VAL A 218 -8.71 15.93 -10.51
C VAL A 218 -9.20 17.34 -10.23
N TRP A 219 -10.49 17.48 -9.92
CA TRP A 219 -11.12 18.78 -9.72
C TRP A 219 -10.56 19.50 -8.51
N THR A 220 -10.34 18.81 -7.39
CA THR A 220 -9.74 19.43 -6.21
C THR A 220 -8.32 19.89 -6.49
N SER A 221 -7.53 19.15 -7.27
CA SER A 221 -6.16 19.57 -7.65
C SER A 221 -6.18 20.82 -8.52
N LEU A 222 -7.11 20.89 -9.49
CA LEU A 222 -7.30 22.08 -10.31
C LEU A 222 -7.77 23.29 -9.49
N MET A 223 -8.75 23.09 -8.60
CA MET A 223 -9.26 24.15 -7.72
C MET A 223 -8.15 24.72 -6.85
N LEU A 224 -7.41 23.86 -6.14
CA LEU A 224 -6.31 24.28 -5.27
C LEU A 224 -5.20 24.99 -6.08
N GLY A 225 -4.98 24.57 -7.32
CA GLY A 225 -4.07 25.22 -8.26
C GLY A 225 -4.42 26.65 -8.64
N TYR A 226 -5.70 27.03 -8.48
CA TYR A 226 -6.24 28.37 -8.71
C TYR A 226 -6.66 29.03 -7.39
N ASP A 227 -6.04 28.65 -6.27
CA ASP A 227 -6.30 29.18 -4.92
C ASP A 227 -7.77 29.02 -4.47
N MET A 228 -8.48 28.03 -4.99
CA MET A 228 -9.84 27.68 -4.60
C MET A 228 -9.84 26.43 -3.70
N THR A 229 -10.61 26.48 -2.61
CA THR A 229 -10.86 25.32 -1.75
C THR A 229 -12.17 24.62 -2.15
N PRO A 230 -12.20 23.28 -2.23
CA PRO A 230 -13.44 22.54 -2.48
C PRO A 230 -14.39 22.47 -1.27
N LEU A 231 -13.92 22.86 -0.08
CA LEU A 231 -14.69 22.86 1.17
C LEU A 231 -14.64 24.25 1.81
N ASP A 232 -15.73 24.66 2.47
CA ASP A 232 -15.74 25.87 3.29
C ASP A 232 -15.15 25.60 4.70
N ASP A 233 -15.11 26.63 5.56
CA ASP A 233 -14.56 26.53 6.92
C ASP A 233 -15.32 25.53 7.82
N LYS A 234 -16.51 25.06 7.40
CA LYS A 234 -17.31 24.08 8.14
C LYS A 234 -17.06 22.64 7.66
N GLY A 235 -16.24 22.47 6.63
CA GLY A 235 -15.74 21.17 6.13
C GLY A 235 -16.75 20.37 5.33
#